data_AF-A0AAU6W685-F1
#
_entry.id   AF-A0AAU6W685-F1
#
_cell.length_a   1.000
_cell.length_b   1.000
_cell.length_c   1.000
_cell.angle_alpha   90.00
_cell.angle_beta   90.00
_cell.angle_gamma   90.00
#
_symmetry.space_group_name_H-M   'P 1'
#
loop_
_entity.id
_entity.type
_entity.pdbx_description
1 polymer ?
#
loop_
_entity_poly.entity_id
_entity_poly.type
_entity_poly.pdbx_seq_one_letter_code
_entity_poly.pdbx_strand_id
1 'polypeptide(L)'
;LLFFHDHTLFILIMITMLVVYIMSNLFTNSFIHRYLLEGQTIEIIWTILPAFTLIFIALPSLRLLYLLDETFDPFITIKSIGHQWYWSYEYSDFQNPLEFDSYMIPYKEMNTHEFRLLDVDNRTILPMNTQIRMLITAADVIHSWTIPSLGVKVDATPGRLNQINFIMNRPGLFYGQCSEICGANHSFMPIVIESINMKTFITWLINSSK
;
A
#
# COMPACT_ATOMS: atom_id res chain seq x y z
N LEU A 1 -9.68 -5.17 -0.61
CA LEU A 1 -8.37 -5.75 -0.26
C LEU A 1 -8.43 -6.65 0.96
N LEU A 2 -8.85 -6.18 2.15
CA LEU A 2 -8.94 -7.02 3.37
C LEU A 2 -9.77 -8.30 3.17
N PHE A 3 -11.00 -8.21 2.66
CA PHE A 3 -11.82 -9.40 2.38
C PHE A 3 -11.17 -10.38 1.38
N PHE A 4 -10.42 -9.87 0.40
CA PHE A 4 -9.70 -10.72 -0.55
C PHE A 4 -8.53 -11.41 0.14
N HIS A 5 -7.77 -10.69 0.96
CA HIS A 5 -6.73 -11.26 1.81
C HIS A 5 -7.29 -12.39 2.68
N ASP A 6 -8.40 -12.16 3.40
CA ASP A 6 -8.99 -13.16 4.29
C ASP A 6 -9.49 -14.39 3.53
N HIS A 7 -10.08 -14.20 2.34
CA HIS A 7 -10.45 -15.30 1.44
C HIS A 7 -9.23 -16.13 1.02
N THR A 8 -8.14 -15.48 0.60
CA THR A 8 -6.90 -16.19 0.24
C THR A 8 -6.26 -16.88 1.43
N LEU A 9 -6.25 -16.24 2.60
CA LEU A 9 -5.68 -16.78 3.83
C LEU A 9 -6.45 -18.02 4.29
N PHE A 10 -7.78 -18.02 4.20
CA PHE A 10 -8.61 -19.18 4.50
C PHE A 10 -8.22 -20.39 3.64
N ILE A 11 -8.07 -20.20 2.32
CA ILE A 11 -7.65 -21.27 1.40
C ILE A 11 -6.24 -21.77 1.74
N LEU A 12 -5.30 -20.85 1.99
CA LEU A 12 -3.92 -21.21 2.35
C LEU A 12 -3.87 -22.00 3.65
N ILE A 13 -4.61 -21.60 4.69
CA ILE A 13 -4.70 -22.33 5.96
C ILE A 13 -5.29 -23.73 5.74
N MET A 14 -6.33 -23.86 4.91
CA MET A 14 -6.89 -25.17 4.60
C MET A 14 -5.87 -26.11 3.95
N ILE A 15 -5.08 -25.59 2.99
CA ILE A 15 -4.02 -26.36 2.31
C ILE A 15 -2.89 -26.71 3.28
N THR A 16 -2.42 -25.77 4.09
CA THR A 16 -1.33 -26.03 5.04
C THR A 16 -1.73 -27.05 6.10
N MET A 17 -2.95 -26.95 6.63
CA MET A 17 -3.48 -27.94 7.58
C MET A 17 -3.60 -29.34 6.95
N LEU A 18 -4.04 -29.43 5.69
CA LEU A 18 -4.09 -30.71 4.96
C LEU A 18 -2.68 -31.32 4.79
N VAL A 19 -1.71 -30.53 4.35
CA VAL A 19 -0.32 -30.99 4.16
C VAL A 19 0.29 -31.41 5.49
N VAL A 20 0.13 -30.60 6.55
CA VAL A 20 0.62 -30.93 7.89
C VAL A 20 0.00 -32.23 8.41
N TYR A 21 -1.30 -32.44 8.19
CA TYR A 21 -1.99 -33.67 8.56
C TYR A 21 -1.48 -34.90 7.79
N ILE A 22 -1.28 -34.79 6.46
CA ILE A 22 -0.73 -35.90 5.66
C ILE A 22 0.69 -36.21 6.14
N MET A 23 1.54 -35.20 6.32
CA MET A 23 2.91 -35.39 6.77
C MET A 23 2.97 -36.03 8.16
N SER A 24 2.15 -35.58 9.13
CA SER A 24 2.13 -36.16 10.48
C SER A 24 1.65 -37.61 10.47
N ASN A 25 0.69 -37.96 9.63
CA ASN A 25 0.24 -39.35 9.46
C ASN A 25 1.32 -40.22 8.82
N LEU A 26 2.04 -39.72 7.81
CA LEU A 26 3.12 -40.46 7.17
C LEU A 26 4.25 -40.78 8.16
N PHE A 27 4.59 -39.85 9.06
CA PHE A 27 5.61 -40.10 10.08
C PHE A 27 5.17 -41.04 11.20
N THR A 28 3.87 -41.11 11.50
CA THR A 28 3.33 -41.98 12.56
C THR A 28 2.93 -43.37 12.05
N ASN A 29 2.84 -43.57 10.73
CA ASN A 29 2.41 -44.83 10.13
C ASN A 29 3.50 -45.91 10.21
N SER A 30 3.15 -47.06 10.80
CA SER A 30 4.04 -48.23 10.90
C SER A 30 3.89 -49.24 9.76
N PHE A 31 2.83 -49.13 8.94
CA PHE A 31 2.59 -50.04 7.82
C PHE A 31 3.49 -49.69 6.62
N ILE A 32 4.04 -50.72 5.98
CA ILE A 32 5.00 -50.56 4.90
C ILE A 32 4.39 -51.10 3.59
N HIS A 33 4.40 -50.28 2.55
CA HIS A 33 4.01 -50.68 1.20
C HIS A 33 5.06 -50.23 0.16
N ARG A 34 6.03 -51.09 -0.17
CA ARG A 34 7.19 -50.74 -1.01
C ARG A 34 6.96 -50.83 -2.52
N TYR A 35 5.92 -51.52 -2.95
CA TYR A 35 5.69 -51.84 -4.36
C TYR A 35 4.71 -50.87 -5.06
N LEU A 36 4.32 -49.77 -4.40
CA LEU A 36 3.55 -48.70 -5.05
C LEU A 36 4.51 -47.80 -5.83
N LEU A 37 4.72 -48.11 -7.11
CA LEU A 37 5.62 -47.36 -7.99
C LEU A 37 4.90 -46.31 -8.82
N GLU A 38 3.62 -46.53 -9.13
CA GLU A 38 2.82 -45.64 -9.97
C GLU A 38 1.42 -45.42 -9.40
N GLY A 39 0.85 -44.26 -9.70
CA GLY A 39 -0.44 -43.82 -9.19
C GLY A 39 -1.07 -42.76 -10.08
N GLN A 40 -1.30 -43.08 -11.36
CA GLN A 40 -1.90 -42.16 -12.34
C GLN A 40 -3.18 -41.47 -11.82
N THR A 41 -4.02 -42.20 -11.09
CA THR A 41 -5.25 -41.65 -10.51
C THR A 41 -4.99 -40.57 -9.45
N ILE A 42 -4.02 -40.76 -8.54
CA ILE A 42 -3.67 -39.75 -7.53
C ILE A 42 -2.96 -38.55 -8.17
N GLU A 43 -2.16 -38.78 -9.21
CA GLU A 43 -1.51 -37.75 -10.01
C GLU A 43 -2.53 -36.81 -10.65
N ILE A 44 -3.57 -37.37 -11.26
CA ILE A 44 -4.67 -36.59 -11.84
C ILE A 44 -5.38 -35.77 -10.76
N ILE A 45 -5.68 -36.37 -9.59
CA ILE A 45 -6.39 -35.70 -8.50
C ILE A 45 -5.58 -34.50 -7.96
N TRP A 46 -4.31 -34.69 -7.62
CA TRP A 46 -3.48 -33.60 -7.07
C TRP A 46 -3.09 -32.55 -8.10
N THR A 47 -3.32 -32.79 -9.39
CA THR A 47 -3.05 -31.81 -10.45
C THR A 47 -4.29 -30.95 -10.68
N ILE A 48 -5.46 -31.59 -10.77
CA ILE A 48 -6.73 -30.89 -11.02
C ILE A 48 -7.17 -30.07 -9.81
N LEU A 49 -7.01 -30.59 -8.57
CA LEU A 49 -7.48 -29.91 -7.37
C LEU A 49 -6.80 -28.54 -7.16
N PRO A 50 -5.44 -28.42 -7.20
CA PRO A 50 -4.78 -27.13 -7.12
C PRO A 50 -5.17 -26.17 -8.26
N ALA A 51 -5.34 -26.67 -9.49
CA ALA A 51 -5.79 -25.84 -10.61
C ALA A 51 -7.14 -25.16 -10.32
N PHE A 52 -8.12 -25.90 -9.78
CA PHE A 52 -9.39 -25.31 -9.35
C PHE A 52 -9.21 -24.32 -8.19
N THR A 53 -8.40 -24.64 -7.18
CA THR A 53 -8.16 -23.70 -6.06
C THR A 53 -7.56 -22.37 -6.53
N LEU A 54 -6.67 -22.40 -7.53
CA LEU A 54 -6.09 -21.20 -8.11
C LEU A 54 -7.14 -20.35 -8.84
N ILE A 55 -8.10 -20.97 -9.53
CA ILE A 55 -9.22 -20.25 -10.17
C ILE A 55 -10.05 -19.51 -9.10
N PHE A 56 -10.34 -20.15 -7.96
CA PHE A 56 -11.08 -19.52 -6.86
C PHE A 56 -10.34 -18.35 -6.19
N ILE A 57 -9.01 -18.31 -6.28
CA ILE A 57 -8.19 -17.18 -5.84
C ILE A 57 -8.13 -16.10 -6.92
N ALA A 58 -7.93 -16.50 -8.18
CA ALA A 58 -7.70 -15.59 -9.29
C ALA A 58 -8.93 -14.74 -9.65
N LEU A 59 -10.14 -15.33 -9.66
CA LEU A 59 -11.37 -14.60 -10.03
C LEU A 59 -11.63 -13.35 -9.15
N PRO A 60 -11.68 -13.44 -7.81
CA PRO A 60 -11.85 -12.25 -6.99
C PRO A 60 -10.65 -11.30 -7.05
N SER A 61 -9.42 -11.82 -7.28
CA SER A 61 -8.22 -11.01 -7.45
C SER A 61 -8.30 -10.10 -8.68
N LEU A 62 -8.61 -10.69 -9.84
CA LEU A 62 -8.74 -9.96 -11.10
C LEU A 62 -9.87 -8.95 -11.04
N ARG A 63 -11.02 -9.31 -10.47
CA ARG A 63 -12.12 -8.37 -10.25
C ARG A 63 -11.66 -7.16 -9.43
N LEU A 64 -10.93 -7.38 -8.36
CA LEU A 64 -10.43 -6.29 -7.51
C LEU A 64 -9.40 -5.42 -8.25
N LEU A 65 -8.51 -6.04 -9.03
CA LEU A 65 -7.53 -5.32 -9.84
C LEU A 65 -8.21 -4.32 -10.78
N TYR A 66 -9.21 -4.76 -11.54
CA TYR A 66 -9.94 -3.87 -12.46
C TYR A 66 -10.74 -2.78 -11.72
N LEU A 67 -11.31 -3.07 -10.56
CA LEU A 67 -12.02 -2.06 -9.74
C LEU A 67 -11.07 -1.00 -9.16
N LEU A 68 -9.80 -1.35 -8.92
CA LEU A 68 -8.79 -0.40 -8.42
C LEU A 68 -8.21 0.46 -9.55
N ASP A 69 -8.13 -0.07 -10.77
CA ASP A 69 -7.60 0.63 -11.94
C ASP A 69 -8.66 1.52 -12.63
N GLU A 70 -9.94 1.36 -12.27
CA GLU A 70 -11.02 2.18 -12.82
C GLU A 70 -10.77 3.67 -12.53
N THR A 71 -10.58 4.45 -13.60
CA THR A 71 -10.24 5.87 -13.49
C THR A 71 -11.49 6.70 -13.26
N PHE A 72 -11.68 7.17 -12.03
CA PHE A 72 -12.65 8.21 -11.73
C PHE A 72 -12.09 9.59 -12.10
N ASP A 73 -12.97 10.53 -12.42
CA ASP A 73 -12.62 11.95 -12.53
C ASP A 73 -12.19 12.48 -11.16
N PRO A 74 -10.91 12.86 -10.97
CA PRO A 74 -10.45 13.37 -9.68
C PRO A 74 -10.90 14.81 -9.50
N PHE A 75 -11.21 15.18 -8.27
CA PHE A 75 -11.51 16.57 -7.91
C PHE A 75 -10.24 17.37 -7.64
N ILE A 76 -9.16 16.71 -7.18
CA ILE A 76 -7.90 17.35 -6.80
C ILE A 76 -6.75 16.47 -7.27
N THR A 77 -5.77 17.09 -7.92
CA THR A 77 -4.48 16.48 -8.26
C THR A 77 -3.37 17.09 -7.43
N ILE A 78 -2.54 16.23 -6.82
CA ILE A 78 -1.37 16.63 -6.05
C ILE A 78 -0.18 15.82 -6.53
N LYS A 79 0.97 16.46 -6.65
CA LYS A 79 2.22 15.77 -6.94
C LYS A 79 2.98 15.48 -5.65
N SER A 80 3.52 14.29 -5.53
CA SER A 80 4.50 13.92 -4.52
C SER A 80 5.82 13.56 -5.21
N ILE A 81 6.90 14.19 -4.76
CA ILE A 81 8.24 13.99 -5.32
C ILE A 81 9.14 13.44 -4.21
N GLY A 82 9.75 12.29 -4.44
CA GLY A 82 10.73 11.69 -3.55
C GLY A 82 12.13 12.27 -3.75
N HIS A 83 12.80 12.59 -2.64
CA HIS A 83 14.19 13.05 -2.56
C HIS A 83 14.94 12.29 -1.47
N GLN A 84 16.27 12.30 -1.51
CA GLN A 84 17.16 11.82 -0.45
C GLN A 84 17.27 12.89 0.66
N TRP A 85 16.61 12.78 1.82
CA TRP A 85 15.66 11.75 2.28
C TRP A 85 14.43 12.44 2.88
N TYR A 86 13.55 12.92 2.01
CA TYR A 86 12.32 13.64 2.34
C TYR A 86 11.34 13.59 1.17
N TRP A 87 10.12 14.08 1.39
CA TRP A 87 9.11 14.19 0.34
C TRP A 87 8.77 15.66 0.11
N SER A 88 8.63 16.09 -1.14
CA SER A 88 8.00 17.38 -1.46
C SER A 88 6.62 17.16 -2.07
N TYR A 89 5.71 18.09 -1.80
CA TYR A 89 4.34 18.04 -2.28
C TYR A 89 3.98 19.32 -3.04
N GLU A 90 3.41 19.16 -4.24
CA GLU A 90 2.96 20.28 -5.07
C GLU A 90 1.43 20.23 -5.26
N TYR A 91 0.77 21.34 -4.93
CA TYR A 91 -0.66 21.57 -5.12
C TYR A 91 -0.86 22.57 -6.28
N SER A 92 -0.64 22.10 -7.51
CA SER A 92 -0.61 22.93 -8.71
C SER A 92 -1.97 23.28 -9.31
N ASP A 93 -3.04 22.57 -8.92
CA ASP A 93 -4.38 22.74 -9.50
C ASP A 93 -5.07 24.06 -9.07
N PHE A 94 -4.51 24.77 -8.10
CA PHE A 94 -5.09 25.96 -7.50
C PHE A 94 -4.47 27.24 -8.06
N GLN A 95 -5.19 28.37 -7.98
CA GLN A 95 -4.73 29.66 -8.52
C GLN A 95 -3.37 30.10 -7.96
N ASN A 96 -3.14 29.85 -6.68
CA ASN A 96 -1.84 30.03 -6.04
C ASN A 96 -1.26 28.64 -5.79
N PRO A 97 -0.26 28.20 -6.58
CA PRO A 97 0.37 26.92 -6.36
C PRO A 97 1.07 26.93 -5.00
N LEU A 98 0.88 25.85 -4.24
CA LEU A 98 1.55 25.63 -2.96
C LEU A 98 2.54 24.47 -3.12
N GLU A 99 3.76 24.69 -2.66
CA GLU A 99 4.80 23.67 -2.60
C GLU A 99 5.48 23.71 -1.23
N PHE A 100 5.74 22.54 -0.66
CA PHE A 100 6.49 22.42 0.58
C PHE A 100 7.20 21.07 0.70
N ASP A 101 8.25 21.05 1.51
CA ASP A 101 8.98 19.84 1.88
C ASP A 101 8.44 19.28 3.20
N SER A 102 8.52 17.95 3.33
CA SER A 102 8.10 17.17 4.49
C SER A 102 9.26 16.31 4.97
N TYR A 103 9.86 16.72 6.09
CA TYR A 103 10.96 16.05 6.76
C TYR A 103 10.48 15.35 8.03
N MET A 104 11.13 14.25 8.38
CA MET A 104 10.93 13.59 9.67
C MET A 104 11.35 14.51 10.82
N ILE A 105 10.50 14.63 11.84
CA ILE A 105 10.87 15.41 13.05
C ILE A 105 12.03 14.71 13.77
N PRO A 106 13.16 15.39 14.02
CA PRO A 106 14.28 14.83 14.77
C PRO A 106 13.89 14.50 16.22
N TYR A 107 14.41 13.40 16.77
CA TYR A 107 14.08 12.95 18.14
C TYR A 107 14.26 14.01 19.23
N LYS A 108 15.19 14.96 19.06
CA LYS A 108 15.45 16.03 20.03
C LYS A 108 14.38 17.13 20.02
N GLU A 109 13.66 17.26 18.92
CA GLU A 109 12.62 18.28 18.69
C GLU A 109 11.21 17.69 18.90
N MET A 110 11.11 16.37 19.07
CA MET A 110 9.84 15.68 19.21
C MET A 110 9.10 16.06 20.50
N ASN A 111 7.81 16.29 20.35
CA ASN A 111 6.89 16.44 21.48
C ASN A 111 6.51 15.07 22.07
N THR A 112 6.01 15.06 23.32
CA THR A 112 5.63 13.81 24.02
C THR A 112 4.49 13.03 23.37
N HIS A 113 3.75 13.65 22.44
CA HIS A 113 2.58 13.05 21.78
C HIS A 113 2.87 12.59 20.34
N GLU A 114 4.10 12.75 19.87
CA GLU A 114 4.50 12.41 18.51
C GLU A 114 5.08 11.00 18.41
N PHE A 115 4.90 10.38 17.25
CA PHE A 115 5.37 9.05 16.95
C PHE A 115 6.79 9.08 16.38
N ARG A 116 7.68 8.35 17.04
CA ARG A 116 9.08 8.21 16.64
C ARG A 116 9.18 7.64 15.23
N LEU A 117 9.93 8.33 14.36
CA LEU A 117 10.16 8.00 12.95
C LEU A 117 8.95 8.12 12.02
N LEU A 118 7.81 8.62 12.49
CA LEU A 118 6.58 8.71 11.71
C LEU A 118 6.07 10.14 11.54
N ASP A 119 6.15 10.96 12.58
CA ASP A 119 5.74 12.36 12.47
C ASP A 119 6.73 13.18 11.61
N VAL A 120 6.15 14.13 10.88
CA VAL A 120 6.81 15.05 9.97
C VAL A 120 6.53 16.49 10.38
N ASP A 121 7.41 17.40 9.98
CA ASP A 121 7.24 18.84 10.18
C ASP A 121 6.01 19.40 9.46
N ASN A 122 5.84 19.07 8.18
CA ASN A 122 4.73 19.49 7.33
C ASN A 122 3.95 18.27 6.83
N ARG A 123 2.69 18.19 7.22
CA ARG A 123 1.77 17.11 6.80
C ARG A 123 1.10 17.48 5.48
N THR A 124 0.86 16.47 4.65
CA THR A 124 0.08 16.64 3.41
C THR A 124 -1.40 16.67 3.75
N ILE A 125 -2.01 17.85 3.70
CA ILE A 125 -3.42 18.02 4.05
C ILE A 125 -4.29 17.73 2.82
N LEU A 126 -5.32 16.90 3.01
CA LEU A 126 -6.22 16.45 1.96
C LEU A 126 -7.68 16.43 2.44
N PRO A 127 -8.68 16.72 1.56
CA PRO A 127 -10.07 16.65 1.95
C PRO A 127 -10.63 15.22 1.93
N MET A 128 -11.31 14.82 3.01
CA MET A 128 -12.03 13.55 3.10
C MET A 128 -13.24 13.51 2.14
N ASN A 129 -13.68 12.30 1.77
CA ASN A 129 -14.80 12.03 0.87
C ASN A 129 -14.68 12.70 -0.51
N THR A 130 -13.46 12.90 -0.99
CA THR A 130 -13.19 13.42 -2.32
C THR A 130 -12.26 12.48 -3.07
N GLN A 131 -12.44 12.39 -4.40
CA GLN A 131 -11.54 11.63 -5.26
C GLN A 131 -10.25 12.42 -5.47
N ILE A 132 -9.14 11.88 -5.00
CA ILE A 132 -7.83 12.51 -5.08
C ILE A 132 -6.97 11.71 -6.05
N ARG A 133 -6.32 12.41 -6.99
CA ARG A 133 -5.27 11.86 -7.84
C ARG A 133 -3.92 12.28 -7.27
N MET A 134 -3.10 11.31 -6.87
CA MET A 134 -1.69 11.54 -6.54
C MET A 134 -0.82 11.19 -7.73
N LEU A 135 0.01 12.15 -8.14
CA LEU A 135 1.06 11.97 -9.13
C LEU A 135 2.39 11.79 -8.40
N ILE A 136 3.07 10.67 -8.63
CA ILE A 136 4.20 10.22 -7.82
C ILE A 136 5.42 10.07 -8.73
N THR A 137 6.51 10.78 -8.40
CA THR A 137 7.78 10.74 -9.11
C THR A 137 8.94 10.97 -8.14
N ALA A 138 10.18 10.92 -8.62
CA ALA A 138 11.37 11.19 -7.81
C ALA A 138 12.33 12.13 -8.55
N ALA A 139 13.11 12.90 -7.79
CA ALA A 139 14.11 13.81 -8.33
C ALA A 139 15.52 13.18 -8.42
N ASP A 140 15.79 12.11 -7.66
CA ASP A 140 17.12 11.51 -7.54
C ASP A 140 17.15 9.99 -7.82
N VAL A 141 16.88 9.16 -6.81
CA VAL A 141 16.85 7.70 -6.87
C VAL A 141 15.40 7.20 -6.81
N ILE A 142 15.21 5.89 -6.87
CA ILE A 142 13.87 5.31 -6.72
C ILE A 142 13.46 5.39 -5.25
N HIS A 143 12.21 5.82 -5.02
CA HIS A 143 11.52 5.76 -3.73
C HIS A 143 10.18 5.05 -3.91
N SER A 144 9.42 4.85 -2.85
CA SER A 144 8.04 4.33 -2.96
C SER A 144 7.12 5.01 -1.97
N TRP A 145 6.16 5.77 -2.50
CA TRP A 145 5.17 6.48 -1.71
C TRP A 145 4.08 5.51 -1.25
N THR A 146 3.99 5.29 0.07
CA THR A 146 3.20 4.18 0.63
C THR A 146 2.42 4.62 1.85
N ILE A 147 1.12 4.36 1.85
CA ILE A 147 0.21 4.58 2.99
C ILE A 147 -0.63 3.31 3.18
N PRO A 148 -0.21 2.40 4.09
CA PRO A 148 -0.82 1.09 4.21
C PRO A 148 -2.31 1.13 4.56
N SER A 149 -2.73 2.08 5.39
CA SER A 149 -4.13 2.24 5.80
C SER A 149 -5.08 2.65 4.66
N LEU A 150 -4.55 3.23 3.58
CA LEU A 150 -5.30 3.53 2.36
C LEU A 150 -5.16 2.43 1.31
N GLY A 151 -4.32 1.42 1.55
CA GLY A 151 -4.01 0.38 0.57
C GLY A 151 -3.23 0.90 -0.63
N VAL A 152 -2.48 1.99 -0.46
CA VAL A 152 -1.75 2.67 -1.54
C VAL A 152 -0.25 2.42 -1.39
N LYS A 153 0.38 1.94 -2.46
CA LYS A 153 1.83 1.84 -2.62
C LYS A 153 2.15 2.09 -4.10
N VAL A 154 2.98 3.10 -4.40
CA VAL A 154 3.42 3.39 -5.76
C VAL A 154 4.86 3.85 -5.76
N ASP A 155 5.66 3.28 -6.65
CA ASP A 155 7.05 3.64 -6.80
C ASP A 155 7.19 5.05 -7.41
N ALA A 156 8.01 5.86 -6.78
CA ALA A 156 8.48 7.14 -7.28
C ALA A 156 9.76 6.90 -8.09
N THR A 157 9.65 7.02 -9.41
CA THR A 157 10.75 6.70 -10.34
C THR A 157 11.21 7.97 -11.07
N PRO A 158 12.52 8.29 -11.07
CA PRO A 158 13.02 9.45 -11.79
C PRO A 158 12.70 9.36 -13.28
N GLY A 159 12.18 10.45 -13.85
CA GLY A 159 11.78 10.50 -15.26
C GLY A 159 10.46 9.80 -15.61
N ARG A 160 9.73 9.27 -14.62
CA ARG A 160 8.39 8.71 -14.81
C ARG A 160 7.42 9.29 -13.78
N LEU A 161 6.21 9.61 -14.24
CA LEU A 161 5.14 10.13 -13.42
C LEU A 161 4.06 9.06 -13.29
N ASN A 162 4.04 8.38 -12.15
CA ASN A 162 3.01 7.39 -11.84
C ASN A 162 1.78 8.09 -11.26
N GLN A 163 0.60 7.51 -11.48
CA GLN A 163 -0.64 8.02 -10.91
C GLN A 163 -1.31 6.96 -10.03
N ILE A 164 -1.97 7.40 -8.98
CA ILE A 164 -2.92 6.59 -8.23
C ILE A 164 -4.08 7.45 -7.76
N ASN A 165 -5.28 6.87 -7.76
CA ASN A 165 -6.45 7.52 -7.23
C ASN A 165 -6.89 6.85 -5.92
N PHE A 166 -7.34 7.64 -4.95
CA PHE A 166 -7.93 7.13 -3.71
C PHE A 166 -8.92 8.11 -3.09
N ILE A 167 -9.72 7.59 -2.14
CA ILE A 167 -10.66 8.36 -1.31
C ILE A 167 -10.38 8.05 0.15
N MET A 168 -10.41 9.07 1.00
CA MET A 168 -10.39 8.90 2.45
C MET A 168 -11.79 9.06 3.02
N ASN A 169 -12.34 8.01 3.59
CA ASN A 169 -13.73 7.99 4.08
C ASN A 169 -13.91 8.56 5.50
N ARG A 170 -12.82 8.93 6.16
CA ARG A 170 -12.83 9.42 7.55
C ARG A 170 -11.77 10.50 7.76
N PRO A 171 -11.99 11.44 8.69
CA PRO A 171 -10.97 12.38 9.09
C PRO A 171 -9.89 11.68 9.94
N GLY A 172 -8.71 12.29 10.02
CA GLY A 172 -7.61 11.83 10.87
C GLY A 172 -6.26 11.83 10.18
N LEU A 173 -5.26 11.30 10.88
CA LEU A 173 -3.89 11.16 10.39
C LEU A 173 -3.66 9.75 9.82
N PHE A 174 -3.11 9.69 8.61
CA PHE A 174 -2.72 8.46 7.96
C PHE A 174 -1.20 8.47 7.75
N TYR A 175 -0.53 7.49 8.36
CA TYR A 175 0.92 7.38 8.35
C TYR A 175 1.40 6.39 7.29
N GLY A 176 2.56 6.67 6.76
CA GLY A 176 3.24 5.92 5.73
C GLY A 176 4.77 6.03 5.85
N GLN A 177 5.49 5.20 5.11
CA GLN A 177 6.95 5.24 5.03
C GLN A 177 7.40 4.92 3.61
N CYS A 178 8.58 5.39 3.24
CA CYS A 178 9.21 4.97 1.99
C CYS A 178 9.39 3.44 1.99
N SER A 179 8.91 2.78 0.94
CA SER A 179 8.91 1.31 0.81
C SER A 179 9.79 0.78 -0.32
N GLU A 180 10.80 1.57 -0.71
CA GLU A 180 11.84 1.22 -1.69
C GLU A 180 13.19 1.77 -1.24
N ILE A 181 14.27 0.98 -1.37
CA ILE A 181 15.57 1.31 -0.79
C ILE A 181 16.19 2.55 -1.49
N CYS A 182 16.44 3.62 -0.72
CA CYS A 182 16.87 4.90 -1.26
C CYS A 182 18.14 5.50 -0.62
N GLY A 183 18.91 4.71 0.14
CA GLY A 183 20.20 5.10 0.72
C GLY A 183 20.21 5.15 2.25
N ALA A 184 21.13 5.94 2.82
CA ALA A 184 21.46 5.91 4.24
C ALA A 184 20.27 6.18 5.18
N ASN A 185 19.41 7.15 4.84
CA ASN A 185 18.26 7.51 5.66
C ASN A 185 16.94 6.97 5.10
N HIS A 186 16.96 5.83 4.41
CA HIS A 186 15.76 5.18 3.86
C HIS A 186 14.64 5.00 4.90
N SER A 187 14.99 4.64 6.14
CA SER A 187 14.02 4.46 7.23
C SER A 187 13.49 5.76 7.85
N PHE A 188 13.96 6.93 7.41
CA PHE A 188 13.76 8.23 8.07
C PHE A 188 13.08 9.27 7.17
N MET A 189 12.30 8.80 6.18
CA MET A 189 11.48 9.66 5.33
C MET A 189 10.01 9.20 5.33
N PRO A 190 9.30 9.42 6.46
CA PRO A 190 7.90 9.04 6.61
C PRO A 190 6.99 9.95 5.79
N ILE A 191 5.73 9.53 5.68
CA ILE A 191 4.65 10.22 4.98
C ILE A 191 3.52 10.38 5.97
N VAL A 192 2.97 11.59 6.09
CA VAL A 192 1.78 11.83 6.92
C VAL A 192 0.76 12.61 6.11
N ILE A 193 -0.41 12.00 5.92
CA ILE A 193 -1.58 12.67 5.38
C ILE A 193 -2.51 13.07 6.52
N GLU A 194 -2.97 14.31 6.48
CA GLU A 194 -4.05 14.78 7.33
C GLU A 194 -5.35 14.90 6.52
N SER A 195 -6.30 14.03 6.83
CA SER A 195 -7.63 14.01 6.22
C SER A 195 -8.58 14.92 7.01
N ILE A 196 -9.03 16.00 6.39
CA ILE A 196 -9.91 17.00 7.00
C ILE A 196 -11.14 17.27 6.15
N ASN A 197 -12.09 18.07 6.65
CA ASN A 197 -13.26 18.43 5.85
C ASN A 197 -12.89 19.43 4.73
N MET A 198 -13.70 19.49 3.68
CA MET A 198 -13.43 20.37 2.52
C MET A 198 -13.36 21.86 2.90
N LYS A 199 -14.17 22.32 3.86
CA LYS A 199 -14.18 23.74 4.27
C LYS A 199 -12.87 24.12 4.95
N THR A 200 -12.38 23.29 5.87
CA THR A 200 -11.10 23.48 6.55
C THR A 200 -9.93 23.35 5.60
N PHE A 201 -10.01 22.45 4.62
CA PHE A 201 -9.03 22.32 3.55
C PHE A 201 -8.90 23.61 2.72
N ILE A 202 -10.03 24.19 2.28
CA ILE A 202 -10.03 25.45 1.55
C ILE A 202 -9.44 26.59 2.40
N THR A 203 -9.83 26.69 3.68
CA THR A 203 -9.27 27.71 4.59
C THR A 203 -7.77 27.55 4.77
N TRP A 204 -7.29 26.31 4.94
CA TRP A 204 -5.87 26.01 5.04
C TRP A 204 -5.14 26.44 3.76
N LEU A 205 -5.64 26.05 2.59
CA LEU A 205 -5.03 26.37 1.30
C LEU A 205 -4.93 27.89 1.06
N ILE A 206 -5.94 28.66 1.45
CA ILE A 206 -5.93 30.13 1.34
C ILE A 206 -4.91 30.77 2.31
N ASN A 207 -4.70 30.18 3.50
CA ASN A 207 -3.77 30.71 4.48
C ASN A 207 -2.31 30.34 4.18
N SER A 208 -2.09 29.13 3.65
CA SER A 208 -0.76 28.64 3.28
C SER A 208 -0.25 29.20 1.95
N SER A 209 -1.13 29.73 1.11
CA SER A 209 -0.76 30.38 -0.16
C SER A 209 -0.52 31.90 -0.04
N LYS A 210 -0.51 32.44 1.18
CA LYS A 210 -0.10 33.81 1.48
C LYS A 210 1.37 33.87 1.86
#